data_AF-A0A8T4VQE5-F1
#
_entry.id   AF-A0A8T4VQE5-F1
#
_cell.length_a   1.000
_cell.length_b   1.000
_cell.length_c   1.000
_cell.angle_alpha   90.00
_cell.angle_beta   90.00
_cell.angle_gamma   90.00
#
_symmetry.space_group_name_H-M   'P 1'
#
loop_
_entity.id
_entity.type
_entity.pdbx_description
1 polymer ?
#
loop_
_entity_poly.entity_id
_entity_poly.type
_entity_poly.pdbx_seq_one_letter_code
_entity_poly.pdbx_strand_id
1 'polypeptide(L)' 'MVRTGAKRDGWRPFLLIAAAGAAGIYVASTLQIDTITKTAAMAIIGIVVVVAYEYFVGWG' A
#
# COMPACT_ATOMS: atom_id res chain seq x y z
N MET A 1 -9.40 24.73 24.20
CA MET A 1 -10.31 24.10 23.22
C MET A 1 -9.50 23.19 22.33
N VAL A 2 -9.92 21.92 22.27
CA VAL A 2 -9.31 20.83 21.51
C VAL A 2 -9.35 21.12 20.01
N ARG A 3 -8.21 20.98 19.32
CA ARG A 3 -8.19 20.60 17.90
C ARG A 3 -7.19 19.47 17.69
N THR A 4 -7.49 18.32 18.30
CA THR A 4 -6.94 17.01 17.95
C THR A 4 -7.54 16.55 16.61
N GLY A 5 -7.38 17.35 15.55
CA GLY A 5 -7.95 17.09 14.22
C GLY A 5 -6.97 16.49 13.22
N ALA A 6 -5.67 16.74 13.37
CA ALA A 6 -4.67 16.34 12.37
C ALA A 6 -4.26 14.85 12.41
N LYS A 7 -4.68 14.06 13.39
CA LYS A 7 -4.29 12.64 13.52
C LYS A 7 -5.37 11.63 13.06
N ARG A 8 -6.60 12.07 12.77
CA ARG A 8 -7.72 11.15 12.51
C ARG A 8 -8.03 10.94 11.02
N ASP A 9 -7.44 11.73 10.13
CA ASP A 9 -7.70 11.63 8.69
C ASP A 9 -6.55 10.98 7.90
N GLY A 10 -5.30 11.01 8.38
CA GLY A 10 -4.16 10.37 7.70
C GLY A 10 -4.11 8.84 7.78
N TRP A 11 -4.74 8.22 8.79
CA TRP A 11 -4.74 6.75 8.94
C TRP A 11 -5.68 6.04 7.96
N ARG A 12 -6.76 6.71 7.52
CA ARG A 12 -7.72 6.17 6.54
C ARG A 12 -7.08 5.90 5.18
N PRO A 13 -6.40 6.87 4.53
CA PRO A 13 -5.71 6.61 3.28
C PRO A 13 -4.59 5.58 3.46
N PHE A 14 -3.87 5.58 4.58
CA PHE A 14 -2.90 4.52 4.90
C PHE A 14 -3.51 3.12 4.84
N LEU A 15 -4.65 2.90 5.52
CA LEU A 15 -5.30 1.59 5.52
C LEU A 15 -5.82 1.18 4.15
N LEU A 16 -6.32 2.12 3.35
CA LEU A 16 -6.78 1.82 1.99
C LEU A 16 -5.60 1.38 1.11
N ILE A 17 -4.46 2.05 1.22
CA ILE A 17 -3.25 1.72 0.47
C ILE A 17 -2.68 0.38 0.94
N ALA A 18 -2.62 0.15 2.26
CA ALA A 18 -2.17 -1.11 2.83
C ALA A 18 -3.08 -2.28 2.41
N ALA A 19 -4.40 -2.10 2.43
CA ALA A 19 -5.36 -3.09 1.97
C ALA A 19 -5.23 -3.38 0.47
N ALA A 20 -5.03 -2.34 -0.36
CA ALA A 20 -4.79 -2.51 -1.79
C ALA A 20 -3.49 -3.27 -2.08
N GLY A 21 -2.41 -2.95 -1.36
CA GLY A 21 -1.14 -3.68 -1.43
C GLY A 21 -1.29 -5.16 -1.06
N ALA A 22 -1.96 -5.44 0.06
CA ALA A 22 -2.24 -6.80 0.51
C ALA A 22 -3.07 -7.60 -0.51
N ALA A 23 -4.09 -6.97 -1.11
CA ALA A 23 -4.89 -7.58 -2.17
C ALA A 23 -4.05 -7.89 -3.42
N GLY A 24 -3.18 -6.96 -3.85
CA GLY A 24 -2.26 -7.19 -4.96
C GLY A 24 -1.32 -8.37 -4.71
N ILE A 25 -0.75 -8.44 -3.50
CA ILE A 25 0.12 -9.53 -3.06
C ILE A 25 -0.61 -10.87 -3.08
N TYR A 26 -1.86 -10.90 -2.60
CA TYR A 26 -2.69 -12.09 -2.59
C TYR A 26 -2.95 -12.58 -4.02
N VAL A 27 -3.39 -11.69 -4.92
CA VAL A 27 -3.64 -12.02 -6.33
C VAL A 27 -2.37 -12.55 -7.01
N ALA A 28 -1.25 -11.84 -6.86
CA ALA A 28 0.05 -12.27 -7.38
C ALA A 28 0.49 -13.62 -6.80
N SER A 29 0.06 -13.96 -5.58
CA SER A 29 0.37 -15.24 -4.94
C SER A 29 -0.50 -16.39 -5.41
N THR A 30 -1.75 -16.12 -5.77
CA THR A 30 -2.71 -17.12 -6.29
C THR A 30 -2.53 -17.43 -7.77
N LEU A 31 -1.98 -16.50 -8.54
CA LEU A 31 -1.67 -16.74 -9.95
C LEU A 31 -0.54 -17.76 -10.05
N GLN A 32 -0.76 -18.82 -10.83
CA GLN A 32 0.27 -19.81 -11.19
C GLN A 32 1.22 -19.24 -12.25
N ILE A 33 1.91 -18.16 -11.89
CA ILE A 33 2.95 -17.52 -12.70
C ILE A 33 4.33 -17.98 -12.26
N ASP A 34 5.28 -17.94 -13.19
CA ASP A 34 6.68 -18.23 -12.91
C ASP A 34 7.22 -17.39 -11.76
N THR A 35 8.13 -17.97 -10.98
CA THR A 35 8.74 -17.37 -9.79
C THR A 35 9.34 -15.99 -10.06
N ILE A 36 9.94 -15.80 -11.24
CA ILE A 36 10.53 -14.51 -11.67
C ILE A 36 9.43 -13.46 -11.81
N THR A 37 8.35 -13.79 -12.51
CA THR A 37 7.19 -12.91 -12.73
C THR A 37 6.49 -12.57 -11.41
N LYS A 38 6.35 -13.55 -10.52
CA LYS A 38 5.80 -13.34 -9.18
C LYS A 38 6.65 -12.39 -8.34
N THR A 39 7.98 -12.54 -8.39
CA THR A 39 8.90 -11.65 -7.68
C THR A 39 8.84 -10.23 -8.23
N ALA A 40 8.82 -10.07 -9.55
CA ALA A 40 8.67 -8.76 -10.21
C ALA A 40 7.33 -8.09 -9.84
N ALA A 41 6.23 -8.84 -9.84
CA ALA A 41 4.92 -8.31 -9.46
C ALA A 41 4.91 -7.81 -8.01
N MET A 42 5.47 -8.58 -7.07
CA MET A 42 5.58 -8.18 -5.66
C MET A 42 6.42 -6.91 -5.49
N ALA A 43 7.54 -6.79 -6.22
CA ALA A 43 8.39 -5.60 -6.19
C ALA A 43 7.64 -4.36 -6.71
N ILE A 44 6.89 -4.49 -7.82
CA ILE A 44 6.07 -3.41 -8.36
C ILE A 44 4.99 -3.00 -7.36
N ILE A 45 4.28 -3.97 -6.76
CA ILE A 45 3.27 -3.70 -5.73
C ILE A 45 3.88 -2.94 -4.56
N GLY A 46 5.06 -3.35 -4.09
CA GLY A 46 5.79 -2.67 -3.02
C GLY A 46 6.09 -1.21 -3.36
N ILE A 47 6.62 -0.94 -4.57
CA ILE A 47 6.92 0.42 -5.04
C ILE A 47 5.63 1.26 -5.09
N VAL A 48 4.56 0.73 -5.66
CA VAL A 48 3.27 1.44 -5.76
C VAL A 48 2.71 1.79 -4.38
N VAL A 49 2.78 0.87 -3.43
CA VAL A 49 2.33 1.09 -2.05
C VAL A 49 3.13 2.20 -1.38
N VAL A 50 4.47 2.20 -1.54
CA VAL A 50 5.35 3.23 -0.97
C VAL A 50 5.09 4.60 -1.59
N VAL A 51 4.97 4.67 -2.93
CA VAL A 51 4.68 5.93 -3.63
C VAL A 51 3.30 6.46 -3.26
N ALA A 52 2.29 5.59 -3.18
CA ALA A 52 0.96 5.97 -2.73
C ALA A 52 0.99 6.48 -1.28
N TYR A 53 1.73 5.81 -0.40
CA TYR A 53 1.90 6.25 0.98
C TYR A 53 2.53 7.65 1.06
N GLU A 54 3.61 7.89 0.32
CA GLU A 54 4.25 9.21 0.26
C GLU A 54 3.30 10.28 -0.26
N TYR A 55 2.54 9.99 -1.32
CA TYR A 55 1.61 10.94 -1.92
C TYR A 55 0.43 11.29 -0.99
N PHE A 56 -0.15 10.29 -0.31
CA PHE A 56 -1.38 10.48 0.46
C PHE A 56 -1.15 10.74 1.96
N VAL A 57 -0.05 10.25 2.52
CA VAL A 57 0.24 10.30 3.96
C VAL A 57 1.45 11.17 4.26
N GLY A 58 2.44 11.20 3.36
CA GLY A 58 3.68 11.96 3.53
C GLY A 58 4.61 11.36 4.58
N TRP A 59 5.91 11.66 4.44
CA TRP A 59 6.95 11.22 5.39
C TRP A 59 7.15 12.21 6.54
N GLY A 60 6.07 12.75 7.13
CA GLY A 60 6.15 13.56 8.36
C GLY A 60 6.94 14.85 8.28
#